data_AF-A0A9P6HRE1-F1
#
_entry.id   AF-A0A9P6HRE1-F1
#
_cell.length_a   1.000
_cell.length_b   1.000
_cell.length_c   1.000
_cell.angle_alpha   90.00
_cell.angle_beta   90.00
_cell.angle_gamma   90.00
#
_symmetry.space_group_name_H-M   'P 1'
#
loop_
_entity.id
_entity.type
_entity.pdbx_description
1 polymer ?
#
loop_
_entity_poly.entity_id
_entity_poly.type
_entity_poly.pdbx_seq_one_letter_code
_entity_poly.pdbx_strand_id
1 'polypeptide(L)'
;MRPHSGLQKDVLNLYKRALRIARTKPVETRAKFDILIRYTFRTQAASVNSRQISGIEYLLRKGKRQLETYEAPLVKDCYVSREMKEWNETFRRTPDLPNSKARV
;
A
#
# COMPACT_ATOMS: atom_id res chain seq x y z
N MET A 1 3.50 25.32 1.16
CA MET A 1 3.50 23.90 1.56
C MET A 1 4.85 23.59 2.22
N ARG A 2 4.86 22.94 3.40
CA ARG A 2 6.12 22.50 4.02
C ARG A 2 6.71 21.33 3.21
N PRO A 3 8.04 21.28 2.98
CA PRO A 3 8.67 20.18 2.26
C PRO A 3 8.51 18.87 3.03
N HIS A 4 8.29 17.76 2.31
CA HIS A 4 8.27 16.42 2.92
C HIS A 4 9.63 16.08 3.53
N SER A 5 9.62 15.48 4.73
CA SER A 5 10.83 14.93 5.33
C SER A 5 11.44 13.82 4.47
N GLY A 6 12.72 13.50 4.66
CA GLY A 6 13.38 12.40 3.94
C GLY A 6 12.60 11.09 4.06
N LEU A 7 12.17 10.76 5.28
CA LEU A 7 11.37 9.57 5.55
C LEU A 7 10.00 9.58 4.83
N GLN A 8 9.32 10.73 4.80
CA GLN A 8 8.07 10.87 4.04
C GLN A 8 8.29 10.67 2.54
N LYS A 9 9.38 11.22 1.99
CA LYS A 9 9.75 10.99 0.59
C LYS A 9 10.00 9.51 0.30
N ASP A 10 10.67 8.80 1.21
CA ASP A 10 10.92 7.36 1.06
C ASP A 10 9.62 6.55 1.05
N VAL A 11 8.67 6.85 1.93
CA VAL A 11 7.33 6.23 1.93
C VAL A 11 6.61 6.49 0.61
N LEU A 12 6.59 7.74 0.15
CA LEU A 12 5.95 8.11 -1.12
C LEU A 12 6.64 7.45 -2.33
N ASN A 13 7.96 7.33 -2.32
CA ASN A 13 8.72 6.66 -3.38
C ASN A 13 8.42 5.16 -3.40
N LEU A 14 8.32 4.51 -2.23
CA LEU A 14 7.93 3.12 -2.12
C LEU A 14 6.51 2.90 -2.66
N TYR A 15 5.56 3.77 -2.30
CA TYR A 15 4.19 3.70 -2.79
C TYR A 15 4.12 3.86 -4.32
N LYS A 16 4.81 4.86 -4.87
CA LYS A 16 4.90 5.07 -6.33
C LYS A 16 5.51 3.87 -7.05
N ARG A 17 6.56 3.26 -6.49
CA ARG A 17 7.18 2.03 -7.04
C ARG A 17 6.19 0.87 -7.03
N ALA A 18 5.47 0.65 -5.94
CA ALA A 18 4.44 -0.38 -5.85
C ALA A 18 3.39 -0.23 -6.96
N LEU A 19 2.86 0.98 -7.16
CA LEU A 19 1.89 1.26 -8.23
C LEU A 19 2.48 1.09 -9.64
N ARG A 20 3.79 1.27 -9.83
CA ARG A 20 4.43 0.97 -11.12
C ARG A 20 4.50 -0.53 -11.36
N ILE A 21 4.86 -1.31 -10.34
CA ILE A 21 4.87 -2.78 -10.40
C ILE A 21 3.47 -3.31 -10.72
N ALA A 22 2.41 -2.79 -10.10
CA ALA A 22 1.04 -3.20 -10.43
C ALA A 22 0.72 -3.02 -11.93
N ARG A 23 1.19 -1.92 -12.55
CA ARG A 23 0.96 -1.64 -13.97
C ARG A 23 1.69 -2.61 -14.91
N THR A 24 2.76 -3.27 -14.46
CA THR A 24 3.47 -4.28 -15.28
C THR A 24 2.77 -5.65 -15.26
N LYS A 25 1.76 -5.83 -14.40
CA LYS A 25 1.00 -7.09 -14.30
C LYS A 25 -0.08 -7.21 -15.38
N PRO A 26 -0.50 -8.44 -15.71
CA PRO A 26 -1.60 -8.71 -16.64
C PRO A 26 -2.86 -7.90 -16.29
N VAL A 27 -3.65 -7.53 -17.30
CA VAL A 27 -4.81 -6.65 -17.13
C VAL A 27 -5.84 -7.27 -16.18
N GLU A 28 -5.96 -8.58 -16.22
CA GLU A 28 -6.92 -9.40 -15.47
C GLU A 28 -6.62 -9.38 -13.96
N THR A 29 -5.34 -9.27 -13.59
CA THR A 29 -4.88 -9.35 -12.18
C THR A 29 -4.43 -7.99 -11.64
N ARG A 30 -4.16 -7.00 -12.50
CA ARG A 30 -3.72 -5.64 -12.12
C ARG A 30 -4.60 -5.00 -11.05
N ALA A 31 -5.92 -5.12 -11.17
CA ALA A 31 -6.86 -4.58 -10.19
C ALA A 31 -6.64 -5.15 -8.78
N LYS A 32 -6.26 -6.43 -8.68
CA LYS A 32 -5.97 -7.07 -7.39
C LYS A 32 -4.72 -6.46 -6.74
N PHE A 33 -3.66 -6.22 -7.52
CA PHE A 33 -2.46 -5.55 -7.02
C PHE A 33 -2.75 -4.13 -6.54
N ASP A 34 -3.54 -3.36 -7.30
CA ASP A 34 -3.93 -2.00 -6.90
C ASP A 34 -4.69 -1.98 -5.57
N ILE A 35 -5.64 -2.91 -5.38
CA ILE A 35 -6.39 -3.07 -4.13
C ILE A 35 -5.42 -3.40 -2.98
N LEU A 36 -4.59 -4.43 -3.16
CA LEU A 36 -3.64 -4.88 -2.15
C LEU A 36 -2.73 -3.74 -1.71
N ILE A 37 -2.11 -3.03 -2.66
CA ILE A 37 -1.18 -1.93 -2.39
C ILE A 37 -1.89 -0.81 -1.63
N ARG A 38 -3.05 -0.35 -2.13
CA ARG A 38 -3.78 0.76 -1.49
C ARG A 38 -4.25 0.40 -0.08
N TYR A 39 -4.78 -0.81 0.09
CA TYR A 39 -5.21 -1.32 1.39
C TYR A 39 -4.04 -1.38 2.36
N THR A 40 -2.95 -2.06 1.99
CA THR A 40 -1.78 -2.23 2.86
C THR A 40 -1.19 -0.89 3.29
N PHE A 41 -0.96 0.05 2.37
CA PHE A 41 -0.39 1.35 2.74
C PHE A 41 -1.31 2.14 3.68
N ARG A 42 -2.63 2.09 3.49
CA ARG A 42 -3.57 2.80 4.36
C ARG A 42 -3.69 2.14 5.74
N THR A 43 -3.74 0.81 5.81
CA THR A 43 -3.79 0.09 7.10
C THR A 43 -2.51 0.29 7.89
N GLN A 44 -1.34 0.18 7.26
CA GLN A 44 -0.06 0.39 7.94
C GLN A 44 0.18 1.85 8.33
N ALA A 45 -0.30 2.82 7.55
CA ALA A 45 -0.24 4.23 7.92
C ALA A 45 -1.14 4.55 9.13
N ALA A 46 -2.28 3.85 9.26
CA ALA A 46 -3.16 4.00 10.42
C ALA A 46 -2.60 3.35 11.69
N SER A 47 -1.70 2.36 11.55
CA SER A 47 -1.11 1.64 12.69
C SER A 47 0.11 2.32 13.31
N VAL A 48 0.61 3.42 12.73
CA VAL A 48 1.80 4.13 13.24
C VAL A 48 1.57 5.63 13.36
N ASN A 49 2.19 6.24 14.37
CA ASN A 49 2.26 7.69 14.50
C ASN A 49 3.49 8.23 13.75
N SER A 50 3.38 9.43 13.16
CA SER A 50 4.49 10.19 12.57
C SER A 50 5.75 10.31 13.46
N ARG A 51 5.62 10.21 14.79
CA ARG A 51 6.74 10.24 15.75
C ARG A 51 7.45 8.89 15.92
N GLN A 52 6.85 7.79 15.50
CA GLN A 52 7.40 6.44 15.62
C GLN A 52 8.36 6.13 14.46
N ILE A 53 9.48 6.86 14.40
CA ILE A 53 10.43 6.78 13.28
C ILE A 53 10.93 5.36 13.04
N SER A 54 11.41 4.66 14.07
CA SER A 54 11.90 3.28 13.93
C SER A 54 10.83 2.30 13.45
N GLY A 55 9.57 2.54 13.82
CA GLY A 55 8.43 1.75 13.34
C GLY A 55 8.17 1.97 11.85
N ILE A 56 8.19 3.22 11.40
CA ILE A 56 8.04 3.57 9.98
C ILE A 56 9.21 3.00 9.16
N GLU A 57 10.44 3.06 9.67
CA GLU A 57 11.62 2.48 9.01
C GLU A 57 11.52 0.95 8.90
N TYR A 58 11.04 0.28 9.95
CA TYR A 58 10.76 -1.15 9.90
C TYR A 58 9.74 -1.49 8.81
N LEU A 59 8.63 -0.74 8.75
CA LEU A 59 7.60 -0.90 7.72
C LEU A 59 8.14 -0.66 6.31
N LEU A 60 8.98 0.36 6.13
CA LEU A 60 9.66 0.64 4.86
C LEU A 60 10.54 -0.54 4.43
N ARG A 61 11.36 -1.08 5.34
CA ARG A 61 12.22 -2.24 5.03
C ARG A 61 11.39 -3.48 4.68
N LYS A 62 10.33 -3.75 5.44
CA LYS A 62 9.41 -4.86 5.17
C LYS A 62 8.74 -4.71 3.80
N GLY A 63 8.21 -3.52 3.50
CA GLY A 63 7.56 -3.23 2.22
C GLY A 63 8.51 -3.32 1.02
N LYS A 64 9.77 -2.85 1.16
CA LYS A 64 10.80 -3.01 0.12
C LYS A 64 11.01 -4.49 -0.25
N ARG A 65 11.21 -5.35 0.76
CA ARG A 65 11.38 -6.80 0.55
C ARG A 65 10.15 -7.43 -0.13
N GLN A 66 8.94 -7.04 0.28
CA GLN A 66 7.72 -7.56 -0.33
C GLN A 66 7.57 -7.14 -1.79
N LEU A 67 7.95 -5.91 -2.15
CA LEU A 67 7.92 -5.44 -3.54
C LEU A 67 8.94 -6.15 -4.42
N GLU A 68 10.11 -6.52 -3.91
CA GLU A 68 11.10 -7.30 -4.67
C GLU A 68 10.50 -8.64 -5.15
N THR A 69 9.69 -9.30 -4.32
CA THR A 69 8.94 -10.49 -4.73
C THR A 69 7.91 -10.18 -5.83
N TYR A 70 7.14 -9.10 -5.68
CA TYR A 70 6.14 -8.73 -6.69
C TYR A 70 6.74 -8.19 -7.97
N GLU A 71 7.99 -7.75 -7.99
CA GLU A 71 8.67 -7.30 -9.20
C GLU A 71 9.08 -8.47 -10.10
N ALA A 72 9.23 -9.67 -9.54
CA ALA A 72 9.58 -10.87 -10.29
C ALA A 72 8.58 -11.13 -11.45
N PRO A 73 9.06 -11.39 -12.69
CA PRO A 73 8.20 -11.60 -13.85
C PRO A 73 7.24 -12.80 -13.73
N LEU A 74 7.63 -13.80 -12.93
CA LEU A 74 6.83 -15.00 -12.68
C LEU A 74 5.61 -14.72 -11.77
N VAL A 75 5.65 -13.65 -10.98
CA VAL A 75 4.54 -13.28 -10.10
C VAL A 75 3.52 -12.47 -10.90
N LYS A 76 2.50 -13.16 -11.40
CA LYS A 76 1.46 -12.58 -12.28
C LYS A 76 0.14 -12.31 -11.57
N ASP A 77 -0.07 -12.87 -10.39
CA ASP A 77 -1.31 -12.71 -9.61
C ASP A 77 -1.01 -12.49 -8.13
N CYS A 78 -1.98 -11.97 -7.39
CA CYS A 78 -1.94 -11.86 -5.93
C CYS A 78 -3.30 -12.19 -5.32
N TYR A 79 -3.26 -12.66 -4.07
CA TYR A 79 -4.48 -12.86 -3.29
C TYR A 79 -5.00 -11.51 -2.76
N VAL A 80 -6.32 -11.34 -2.82
CA VAL A 80 -7.04 -10.20 -2.24
C VAL A 80 -8.23 -10.76 -1.48
N SER A 81 -8.26 -10.50 -0.17
CA SER A 81 -9.34 -10.96 0.70
C SER A 81 -10.67 -10.30 0.37
N ARG A 82 -11.77 -10.89 0.84
CA ARG A 82 -13.10 -10.29 0.73
C ARG A 82 -13.15 -8.89 1.36
N GLU A 83 -12.57 -8.75 2.55
CA GLU A 83 -12.43 -7.47 3.24
C GLU A 83 -11.74 -6.41 2.37
N MET A 84 -10.63 -6.74 1.72
CA MET A 84 -9.91 -5.82 0.84
C MET A 84 -10.76 -5.36 -0.35
N LYS A 85 -11.58 -6.26 -0.92
CA LYS A 85 -12.49 -5.92 -2.03
C LYS A 85 -13.58 -4.96 -1.56
N GLU A 86 -14.25 -5.28 -0.46
CA GLU A 86 -15.30 -4.46 0.16
C GLU A 86 -14.77 -3.07 0.57
N TRP A 87 -13.55 -3.04 1.11
CA TRP A 87 -12.84 -1.81 1.42
C TRP A 87 -12.61 -0.95 0.18
N ASN A 88 -12.15 -1.55 -0.93
CA ASN A 88 -11.90 -0.82 -2.17
C ASN A 88 -13.19 -0.27 -2.79
N GLU A 89 -14.28 -1.04 -2.77
CA GLU A 89 -15.59 -0.56 -3.22
C GLU A 89 -16.05 0.65 -2.41
N THR A 90 -15.88 0.61 -1.09
CA THR A 90 -16.21 1.72 -0.19
C THR A 90 -15.32 2.93 -0.45
N PHE A 91 -14.00 2.73 -0.57
CA PHE A 91 -13.02 3.77 -0.81
C PHE A 91 -13.25 4.49 -2.15
N ARG A 92 -13.65 3.77 -3.20
CA ARG A 92 -13.98 4.36 -4.50
C ARG A 92 -15.23 5.23 -4.47
N ARG A 93 -16.20 4.89 -3.61
CA ARG A 93 -17.42 5.69 -3.40
C ARG A 93 -17.16 6.90 -2.51
N THR A 94 -16.32 6.74 -1.50
CA THR A 94 -16.05 7.78 -0.48
C THR A 94 -14.56 7.81 -0.14
N PRO A 95 -13.74 8.60 -0.86
CA PRO A 95 -12.29 8.64 -0.67
C PRO A 95 -11.85 9.18 0.70
N ASP A 96 -12.69 10.02 1.31
CA ASP A 96 -12.36 10.84 2.47
C ASP A 96 -12.74 10.20 3.81
N LEU A 97 -13.35 9.00 3.79
CA LEU A 97 -13.71 8.32 5.03
C LEU A 97 -12.45 7.90 5.82
N PRO A 98 -12.35 8.28 7.10
CA PRO A 98 -11.35 7.72 7.99
C PRO A 98 -11.50 6.19 8.00
N ASN A 99 -10.38 5.46 8.03
CA ASN A 99 -10.41 4.00 8.11
C ASN A 99 -10.93 3.58 9.51
N SER A 100 -12.24 3.59 9.69
CA SER A 100 -12.92 3.33 10.98
C SER A 100 -12.76 1.89 11.45
N LYS A 101 -12.31 0.98 10.58
CA LYS A 101 -12.16 -0.46 10.87
C LYS A 101 -10.75 -0.91 11.28
N ALA A 102 -9.78 -0.01 11.41
CA ALA A 102 -8.43 -0.38 11.89
C ALA A 102 -8.28 -0.37 13.43
N ARG A 103 -9.38 -0.24 14.18
CA ARG A 103 -9.42 -0.37 15.64
C ARG A 103 -10.29 -1.56 16.03
N VAL A 104 -9.73 -2.76 15.99
CA VAL A 104 -9.94 -3.82 16.99
C VAL A 104 -8.64 -4.63 17.06
#